data_AF-A0A6V8PJP0-F1
#
_entry.id   AF-A0A6V8PJP0-F1
#
_cell.length_a   1.000
_cell.length_b   1.000
_cell.length_c   1.000
_cell.angle_alpha   90.00
_cell.angle_beta   90.00
_cell.angle_gamma   90.00
#
_symmetry.space_group_name_H-M   'P 1'
#
loop_
_entity.id
_entity.type
_entity.pdbx_description
1 polymer ?
#
loop_
_entity_poly.entity_id
_entity_poly.type
_entity_poly.pdbx_seq_one_letter_code
_entity_poly.pdbx_strand_id
1 'polypeptide(L)' 'SGGQILSCADAIAMAIEKHRTDGKKGNGNWHKDTSAIMLIGACPECGGAVEHESGCAVCHKCGFTKCG' A
#
# COMPACT_ATOMS: atom_id res chain seq x y z
N SER A 1 28.00 -8.39 -10.34
CA SER A 1 28.49 -8.79 -11.67
C SER A 1 27.29 -8.85 -12.60
N GLY A 2 27.13 -7.89 -13.51
CA GLY A 2 26.01 -7.89 -14.46
C GLY A 2 26.32 -8.81 -15.63
N GLY A 3 25.49 -9.83 -15.87
CA GLY A 3 25.62 -10.73 -17.01
C GLY A 3 25.25 -10.02 -18.32
N GLN A 4 25.79 -10.50 -19.45
CA GLN A 4 25.46 -10.00 -20.78
C GLN A 4 24.20 -10.70 -21.30
N ILE A 5 23.22 -9.92 -21.75
CA ILE A 5 21.95 -10.43 -22.29
C ILE A 5 22.18 -10.88 -23.73
N LEU A 6 22.10 -12.20 -23.97
CA LEU A 6 22.43 -12.81 -25.28
C LEU A 6 21.17 -13.14 -26.12
N SER A 7 19.97 -13.09 -25.55
CA SER A 7 18.69 -13.31 -26.23
C SER A 7 17.50 -12.85 -25.38
N CYS A 8 16.30 -12.73 -25.95
CA CYS A 8 15.08 -12.38 -25.22
C CYS A 8 14.77 -13.35 -24.07
N ALA A 9 15.02 -14.66 -24.27
CA ALA A 9 14.82 -15.65 -23.22
C ALA A 9 15.80 -15.46 -22.04
N ASP A 10 17.03 -15.04 -22.33
CA ASP A 10 18.07 -14.76 -21.35
C ASP A 10 17.73 -13.50 -20.52
N ALA A 11 17.16 -12.47 -21.17
CA ALA A 11 16.64 -11.29 -20.47
C ALA A 11 15.52 -11.65 -19.47
N ILE A 12 14.62 -12.55 -19.86
CA ILE A 12 13.51 -13.01 -19.01
C ILE A 12 14.06 -13.86 -17.84
N ALA A 13 14.98 -14.77 -18.10
CA ALA A 13 15.63 -15.57 -17.07
C ALA A 13 16.34 -14.67 -16.04
N MET A 14 17.12 -13.69 -16.51
CA MET A 14 17.82 -12.74 -15.66
C MET A 14 16.86 -11.89 -14.81
N ALA A 15 15.71 -11.49 -15.38
CA ALA A 15 14.66 -10.78 -14.63
C ALA A 15 14.04 -11.67 -13.55
N ILE A 16 13.74 -12.93 -13.87
CA ILE A 16 13.20 -13.91 -12.91
C ILE A 16 14.20 -14.17 -11.79
N GLU A 17 15.48 -14.38 -12.10
CA GLU A 17 16.54 -14.62 -11.11
C GLU A 17 16.82 -13.41 -10.22
N LYS A 18 16.81 -12.20 -10.81
CA LYS A 18 16.89 -10.94 -10.06
C LYS A 18 15.72 -10.82 -9.10
N HIS A 19 14.49 -11.11 -9.52
CA HIS A 19 13.31 -11.08 -8.64
C HIS A 19 13.24 -12.25 -7.65
N ARG A 20 13.83 -13.41 -7.96
CA ARG A 20 13.90 -14.58 -7.07
C ARG A 20 14.87 -14.36 -5.91
N THR A 21 15.89 -13.54 -6.10
CA THR A 21 16.85 -13.14 -5.05
C THR A 21 16.45 -11.84 -4.33
N ASP A 22 15.61 -11.00 -4.94
CA ASP A 22 15.07 -9.75 -4.35
C ASP A 22 14.06 -9.97 -3.21
N GLY A 23 13.66 -11.22 -2.93
CA GLY A 23 12.78 -11.56 -1.80
C GLY A 23 13.34 -11.19 -0.41
N LYS A 24 14.57 -10.65 -0.30
CA LYS A 24 15.18 -10.27 0.99
C LYS A 24 16.00 -8.97 1.05
N LYS A 25 16.11 -8.13 0.02
CA LYS A 25 16.83 -6.83 0.14
C LYS A 25 16.22 -5.74 -0.74
N GLY A 26 15.32 -4.96 -0.15
CA GLY A 26 14.51 -3.94 -0.82
C GLY A 26 15.20 -2.60 -1.09
N ASN A 27 14.50 -1.75 -1.83
CA ASN A 27 14.59 -0.28 -1.78
C ASN A 27 13.33 0.33 -2.42
N GLY A 28 12.17 0.01 -1.87
CA GLY A 28 11.01 0.87 -2.03
C GLY A 28 11.10 1.90 -0.92
N ASN A 29 11.37 3.16 -1.26
CA ASN A 29 11.12 4.28 -0.36
C ASN A 29 9.60 4.43 -0.20
N TRP A 30 8.94 3.40 0.34
CA TRP A 30 7.61 3.54 0.92
C TRP A 30 7.86 4.28 2.22
N HIS A 31 7.84 5.60 2.09
CA HIS A 31 7.58 6.51 3.17
C HIS A 31 6.38 5.93 3.92
N LYS A 32 6.66 5.24 5.03
CA LYS A 32 5.64 4.82 5.98
C LYS A 32 5.18 6.07 6.72
N ASP A 33 4.52 6.98 6.00
CA ASP A 33 3.42 7.73 6.59
C ASP A 33 2.21 6.81 6.65
N THR A 34 2.36 5.65 7.30
CA THR A 34 1.21 4.78 7.58
C THR A 34 0.29 5.40 8.64
N SER A 35 0.55 6.64 9.05
CA SER A 35 -0.28 7.47 9.92
C SER A 35 -1.09 8.56 9.18
N ALA A 36 -0.71 8.97 7.96
CA ALA A 36 -1.37 10.10 7.28
C ALA A 36 -2.33 9.67 6.14
N ILE A 37 -2.12 8.49 5.53
CA ILE A 37 -2.96 7.99 4.44
C ILE A 37 -4.23 7.26 4.96
N MET A 38 -4.36 7.08 6.28
CA MET A 38 -5.58 6.54 6.91
C MET A 38 -6.56 7.62 7.43
N LEU A 39 -6.55 8.86 6.92
CA LEU A 39 -7.34 9.91 7.59
C LEU A 39 -8.32 10.72 6.73
N ILE A 40 -8.47 10.43 5.44
CA ILE A 40 -9.59 11.00 4.66
C ILE A 40 -10.55 9.86 4.32
N GLY A 41 -11.51 9.60 5.21
CA GLY A 41 -12.62 8.66 4.99
C GLY A 41 -12.53 7.30 5.68
N ALA A 42 -11.50 7.05 6.51
CA ALA A 42 -11.43 5.85 7.34
C ALA A 42 -11.79 6.14 8.80
N CYS A 43 -12.50 5.23 9.44
CA CYS A 43 -12.95 5.34 10.81
C CYS A 43 -11.77 5.18 11.77
N PRO A 44 -11.53 6.12 12.70
CA PRO A 44 -10.39 6.07 13.60
C PRO A 44 -10.47 4.91 14.62
N GLU A 45 -11.67 4.37 14.86
CA GLU A 45 -11.86 3.31 15.85
C GLU A 45 -11.72 1.90 15.26
N CYS A 46 -12.24 1.68 14.05
CA CYS A 46 -12.30 0.34 13.46
C CYS A 46 -11.64 0.23 12.08
N GLY A 47 -11.07 1.32 11.55
CA GLY A 47 -10.50 1.39 10.19
C GLY A 47 -11.52 1.15 9.08
N GLY A 48 -12.81 1.17 9.39
CA GLY A 48 -13.90 0.98 8.43
C GLY A 48 -14.15 2.23 7.58
N ALA A 49 -14.95 2.10 6.53
CA ALA A 49 -15.36 3.27 5.75
C ALA A 49 -16.24 4.20 6.61
N VAL A 50 -16.05 5.51 6.44
CA VAL A 50 -16.84 6.56 7.06
C VAL A 50 -17.63 7.28 5.97
N GLU A 51 -18.93 7.39 6.17
CA GLU A 51 -19.83 8.15 5.30
C GLU A 51 -20.13 9.50 5.93
N HIS A 52 -20.28 10.54 5.11
CA HIS A 52 -20.61 11.88 5.58
C HIS A 52 -22.11 12.11 5.40
N GLU A 53 -22.85 12.11 6.51
CA GLU A 53 -24.29 12.39 6.52
C GLU A 53 -24.53 13.69 7.29
N SER A 54 -25.21 14.66 6.68
CA SER A 54 -25.64 15.92 7.33
C SER A 54 -24.53 16.76 8.00
N GLY A 55 -23.27 16.64 7.54
CA GLY A 55 -22.12 17.33 8.15
C GLY A 55 -21.43 16.56 9.28
N CYS A 56 -21.86 15.32 9.54
CA CYS A 56 -21.22 14.41 10.47
C CYS A 56 -20.58 13.23 9.73
N ALA A 57 -19.39 12.85 10.17
CA ALA A 57 -18.69 11.63 9.75
C ALA A 57 -19.23 10.44 10.56
N VAL A 58 -19.89 9.48 9.89
CA VAL A 58 -20.56 8.31 10.48
C VAL A 58 -19.92 7.01 10.00
N CYS A 59 -19.61 6.08 10.91
CA CYS A 59 -19.16 4.73 10.59
C CYS A 59 -20.22 3.69 10.98
N HIS A 60 -20.86 3.07 9.99
CA HIS A 60 -21.84 1.99 10.22
C HIS A 60 -21.22 0.69 10.76
N LYS A 61 -19.89 0.56 10.74
CA LYS A 61 -19.20 -0.67 11.15
C LYS A 61 -18.96 -0.76 12.66
N CYS A 62 -18.76 0.37 13.33
CA CYS A 62 -18.53 0.42 14.78
C CYS A 62 -19.43 1.43 15.52
N GLY A 63 -20.18 2.27 14.80
CA GLY A 63 -21.03 3.31 15.39
C GLY A 63 -20.32 4.64 15.65
N PHE A 64 -19.06 4.81 15.23
CA PHE A 64 -18.35 6.09 15.36
C PHE A 64 -19.10 7.22 14.64
N THR A 65 -19.35 8.33 15.34
CA THR A 65 -19.93 9.54 14.75
C THR A 65 -19.18 10.78 15.22
N LYS A 66 -18.74 11.63 14.30
CA LYS A 66 -18.10 12.92 14.61
C LYS A 66 -18.68 14.03 13.74
N CYS A 67 -19.39 14.97 14.36
CA CYS A 67 -19.88 16.17 13.71
C CYS A 67 -18.82 17.29 13.75
N GLY A 68 -18.72 18.04 12.65
CA GLY A 68 -17.86 19.22 12.53
C GLY A 68 -18.60 20.50 12.87
#